data_AF-A0A6A3XB55-F1
#
_entry.id   AF-A0A6A3XB55-F1
#
_cell.length_a   1.000
_cell.length_b   1.000
_cell.length_c   1.000
_cell.angle_alpha   90.00
_cell.angle_beta   90.00
_cell.angle_gamma   90.00
#
_symmetry.space_group_name_H-M   'P 1'
#
loop_
_entity.id
_entity.type
_entity.pdbx_description
1 polymer ?
#
loop_
_entity_poly.entity_id
_entity_poly.type
_entity_poly.pdbx_seq_one_letter_code
_entity_poly.pdbx_strand_id
1 'polypeptide(L)'
;MEFSPKRLALGSAPTIGLANYTSGFTLTAAEPIATLDYDYEVAGLPYFVVSAVSNGPVDVEVKYSEQFSVLSTNFSDGPSQYATAVSNSRRVETHRFTEEDIGATVTSMLSQPGQRWQSLCLLSGDSVTFEAVGLQASIEVIDDLSTLPGTFSSSNTKYNEIWNLGARAVSAACLDAGSQISSWSASKRTGPLCLVHAQVSRTNPGT
;
A
#
# COMPACT_ATOMS: atom_id res chain seq x y z
N MET A 1 6.79 4.47 10.91
CA MET A 1 7.33 4.95 9.62
C MET A 1 6.41 4.45 8.53
N GLU A 2 6.17 5.24 7.50
CA GLU A 2 5.16 4.96 6.48
C GLU A 2 5.72 5.30 5.10
N PHE A 3 5.29 4.55 4.08
CA PHE A 3 5.47 4.91 2.69
C PHE A 3 4.20 5.55 2.16
N SER A 4 4.32 6.77 1.66
CA SER A 4 3.25 7.47 0.93
C SER A 4 3.56 7.45 -0.56
N PRO A 5 2.53 7.35 -1.42
CA PRO A 5 2.68 7.54 -2.86
C PRO A 5 3.35 8.87 -3.18
N LYS A 6 4.12 8.89 -4.27
CA LYS A 6 4.75 10.10 -4.81
C LYS A 6 3.94 10.68 -5.97
N ARG A 7 3.21 9.85 -6.72
CA ARG A 7 2.34 10.29 -7.83
C ARG A 7 0.96 9.65 -7.79
N LEU A 8 -0.01 10.34 -8.37
CA LEU A 8 -1.41 9.91 -8.53
C LEU A 8 -1.92 10.14 -9.96
N ALA A 9 -2.71 9.20 -10.46
CA ALA A 9 -3.57 9.38 -11.62
C ALA A 9 -5.01 8.94 -11.28
N LEU A 10 -6.00 9.75 -11.64
CA LEU A 10 -7.41 9.39 -11.58
C LEU A 10 -7.94 9.15 -13.01
N GLY A 11 -8.86 8.20 -13.16
CA GLY A 11 -9.49 7.93 -14.45
C GLY A 11 -10.27 6.62 -14.48
N SER A 12 -10.48 6.10 -15.70
CA SER A 12 -11.26 4.87 -15.95
C SER A 12 -10.39 3.62 -16.14
N ALA A 13 -9.06 3.76 -16.11
CA ALA A 13 -8.09 2.68 -16.26
C ALA A 13 -6.79 3.03 -15.53
N PRO A 14 -5.98 2.04 -15.12
CA PRO A 14 -4.66 2.30 -14.57
C PRO A 14 -3.79 3.09 -15.56
N THR A 15 -3.22 4.21 -15.10
CA THR A 15 -2.35 5.08 -15.89
C THR A 15 -1.19 5.58 -15.05
N ILE A 16 -0.04 5.82 -15.68
CA ILE A 16 1.11 6.41 -14.98
C ILE A 16 0.84 7.90 -14.78
N GLY A 17 0.60 8.29 -13.53
CA GLY A 17 0.35 9.68 -13.16
C GLY A 17 1.58 10.55 -13.34
N LEU A 18 1.37 11.76 -13.84
CA LEU A 18 2.38 12.83 -13.85
C LEU A 18 2.18 13.81 -12.69
N ALA A 19 1.03 13.78 -12.02
CA ALA A 19 0.72 14.65 -10.90
C ALA A 19 1.36 14.12 -9.62
N ASN A 20 1.98 15.02 -8.86
CA ASN A 20 2.49 14.70 -7.53
C ASN A 20 1.32 14.38 -6.60
N TYR A 21 1.50 13.37 -5.75
CA TYR A 21 0.57 13.07 -4.68
C TYR A 21 0.79 14.08 -3.54
N THR A 22 -0.06 15.11 -3.49
CA THR A 22 0.04 16.19 -2.48
C THR A 22 -1.09 16.19 -1.46
N SER A 23 -2.20 15.51 -1.77
CA SER A 23 -3.41 15.47 -0.94
C SER A 23 -4.21 14.19 -1.23
N GLY A 24 -5.25 13.99 -0.43
CA GLY A 24 -6.26 12.96 -0.67
C GLY A 24 -6.96 13.04 -2.03
N PHE A 25 -7.73 12.02 -2.36
CA PHE A 25 -8.46 11.87 -3.63
C PHE A 25 -9.82 11.21 -3.43
N THR A 26 -10.71 11.37 -4.41
CA THR A 26 -12.06 10.79 -4.39
C THR A 26 -12.22 9.83 -5.56
N LEU A 27 -12.75 8.64 -5.29
CA LEU A 27 -13.22 7.73 -6.33
C LEU A 27 -14.71 7.98 -6.57
N THR A 28 -15.10 8.07 -7.85
CA THR A 28 -16.48 8.28 -8.28
C THR A 28 -16.79 7.42 -9.50
N ALA A 29 -18.05 7.36 -9.95
CA ALA A 29 -18.38 6.67 -11.20
C ALA A 29 -17.68 7.27 -12.45
N ALA A 30 -17.32 8.56 -12.43
CA ALA A 30 -16.63 9.21 -13.54
C ALA A 30 -15.12 8.92 -13.53
N GLU A 31 -14.53 8.85 -12.33
CA GLU A 31 -13.13 8.52 -12.09
C GLU A 31 -13.07 7.34 -11.11
N PRO A 32 -13.39 6.13 -11.57
CA PRO A 32 -13.51 4.97 -10.68
C PRO A 32 -12.15 4.45 -10.23
N ILE A 33 -11.05 4.81 -10.91
CA ILE A 33 -9.72 4.25 -10.66
C ILE A 33 -8.74 5.34 -10.25
N ALA A 34 -8.08 5.14 -9.11
CA ALA A 34 -6.86 5.83 -8.71
C ALA A 34 -5.64 4.92 -8.92
N THR A 35 -4.58 5.44 -9.51
CA THR A 35 -3.29 4.77 -9.65
C THR A 35 -2.22 5.53 -8.89
N LEU A 36 -1.52 4.84 -8.00
CA LEU A 36 -0.51 5.38 -7.10
C LEU A 36 0.87 4.84 -7.50
N ASP A 37 1.85 5.74 -7.63
CA ASP A 37 3.26 5.42 -7.87
C ASP A 37 4.08 5.78 -6.63
N TYR A 38 4.75 4.80 -6.04
CA TYR A 38 5.67 5.00 -4.91
C TYR A 38 7.09 5.39 -5.35
N ASP A 39 7.32 5.54 -6.66
CA ASP A 39 8.58 5.88 -7.35
C ASP A 39 9.67 4.80 -7.29
N TYR A 40 9.71 4.02 -6.21
CA TYR A 40 10.57 2.87 -6.04
C TYR A 40 9.82 1.74 -5.29
N GLU A 41 10.49 0.58 -5.18
CA GLU A 41 9.98 -0.57 -4.45
C GLU A 41 9.83 -0.29 -2.95
N VAL A 42 8.64 -0.55 -2.41
CA VAL A 42 8.30 -0.39 -1.00
C VAL A 42 7.56 -1.64 -0.49
N ALA A 43 7.56 -1.86 0.82
CA ALA A 43 6.85 -2.99 1.43
C ALA A 43 6.24 -2.59 2.77
N GLY A 44 5.11 -3.20 3.12
CA GLY A 44 4.42 -2.87 4.36
C GLY A 44 2.97 -3.31 4.43
N LEU A 45 2.30 -2.92 5.52
CA LEU A 45 0.88 -3.15 5.72
C LEU A 45 0.08 -2.01 5.09
N PRO A 46 -0.75 -2.25 4.07
CA PRO A 46 -1.58 -1.21 3.47
C PRO A 46 -2.52 -0.55 4.48
N TYR A 47 -2.65 0.76 4.39
CA TYR A 47 -3.61 1.54 5.16
C TYR A 47 -4.35 2.57 4.30
N PHE A 48 -5.55 2.94 4.75
CA PHE A 48 -6.46 3.86 4.10
C PHE A 48 -7.10 4.76 5.17
N VAL A 49 -6.93 6.07 5.06
CA VAL A 49 -7.59 7.06 5.91
C VAL A 49 -8.76 7.64 5.12
N VAL A 50 -9.98 7.36 5.57
CA VAL A 50 -11.21 7.75 4.86
C VAL A 50 -11.74 9.05 5.44
N SER A 51 -12.00 10.05 4.59
CA SER A 51 -12.55 11.34 5.02
C SER A 51 -14.02 11.55 4.62
N ALA A 52 -14.52 10.81 3.63
CA ALA A 52 -15.93 10.82 3.29
C ALA A 52 -16.36 9.53 2.58
N VAL A 53 -17.60 9.10 2.82
CA VAL A 53 -18.31 8.06 2.06
C VAL A 53 -19.68 8.63 1.71
N SER A 54 -20.08 8.53 0.44
CA SER A 54 -21.40 9.01 -0.01
C SER A 54 -22.30 7.84 -0.32
N ASN A 55 -23.49 7.80 0.30
CA ASN A 55 -24.51 6.77 0.10
C ASN A 55 -23.93 5.34 0.16
N GLY A 56 -23.09 5.07 1.17
CA GLY A 56 -22.41 3.80 1.34
C GLY A 56 -23.36 2.61 1.59
N PRO A 57 -22.84 1.37 1.64
CA PRO A 57 -21.41 1.02 1.63
C PRO A 57 -20.77 1.08 0.25
N VAL A 58 -19.49 1.42 0.20
CA VAL A 58 -18.68 1.49 -1.02
C VAL A 58 -17.68 0.33 -1.04
N ASP A 59 -17.62 -0.42 -2.13
CA ASP A 59 -16.61 -1.46 -2.33
C ASP A 59 -15.50 -0.97 -3.25
N VAL A 60 -14.25 -1.15 -2.81
CA VAL A 60 -13.06 -0.78 -3.56
C VAL A 60 -12.15 -1.99 -3.73
N GLU A 61 -11.83 -2.33 -4.98
CA GLU A 61 -10.77 -3.27 -5.30
C GLU A 61 -9.43 -2.55 -5.21
N VAL A 62 -8.47 -3.14 -4.50
CA VAL A 62 -7.11 -2.64 -4.39
C VAL A 62 -6.17 -3.66 -5.01
N LYS A 63 -5.38 -3.24 -6.00
CA LYS A 63 -4.33 -4.05 -6.61
C LYS A 63 -2.96 -3.48 -6.30
N TYR A 64 -1.98 -4.37 -6.18
CA TYR A 64 -0.58 -4.04 -5.90
C TYR A 64 0.30 -4.68 -6.97
N SER A 65 1.35 -4.02 -7.41
CA SER A 65 2.35 -4.62 -8.28
C SER A 65 3.73 -3.99 -8.24
N GLU A 66 4.75 -4.76 -8.60
CA GLU A 66 6.09 -4.25 -8.91
C GLU A 66 6.13 -3.59 -10.31
N GLN A 67 5.46 -4.22 -11.29
CA GLN A 67 5.39 -3.74 -12.67
C GLN A 67 4.05 -3.05 -12.95
N PHE A 68 4.08 -1.87 -13.56
CA PHE A 68 2.87 -1.10 -13.88
C PHE A 68 1.88 -1.87 -14.77
N SER A 69 2.38 -2.55 -15.81
CA SER A 69 1.56 -3.19 -16.84
C SER A 69 0.61 -4.26 -16.31
N VAL A 70 0.97 -4.91 -15.20
CA VAL A 70 0.18 -6.01 -14.63
C VAL A 70 -1.02 -5.54 -13.81
N LEU A 71 -1.10 -4.25 -13.42
CA LEU A 71 -2.27 -3.71 -12.70
C LEU A 71 -3.58 -3.89 -13.49
N SER A 72 -3.49 -3.93 -14.82
CA SER A 72 -4.64 -4.14 -15.70
C SER A 72 -5.08 -5.60 -15.82
N THR A 73 -4.35 -6.53 -15.21
CA THR A 73 -4.73 -7.95 -15.18
C THR A 73 -5.63 -8.27 -14.00
N ASN A 74 -6.31 -9.42 -14.03
CA ASN A 74 -7.25 -9.81 -12.99
C ASN A 74 -6.60 -10.03 -11.62
N PHE A 75 -5.34 -10.48 -11.59
CA PHE A 75 -4.64 -10.86 -10.36
C PHE A 75 -3.42 -9.99 -10.06
N SER A 76 -3.23 -8.91 -10.81
CA SER A 76 -2.02 -8.10 -10.76
C SER A 76 -0.77 -8.97 -11.04
N ASP A 77 0.32 -8.81 -10.31
CA ASP A 77 1.50 -9.69 -10.35
C ASP A 77 1.39 -10.90 -9.41
N GLY A 78 0.21 -11.15 -8.84
CA GLY A 78 -0.05 -12.28 -7.96
C GLY A 78 -0.78 -13.47 -8.63
N PRO A 79 -0.98 -14.57 -7.87
CA PRO A 79 -0.47 -14.80 -6.53
C PRO A 79 1.01 -15.23 -6.52
N SER A 80 1.78 -14.78 -5.52
CA SER A 80 3.14 -15.26 -5.31
C SER A 80 3.14 -16.71 -4.82
N GLN A 81 4.02 -17.53 -5.40
CA GLN A 81 4.16 -18.95 -5.04
C GLN A 81 4.84 -19.15 -3.69
N TYR A 82 5.60 -18.16 -3.21
CA TYR A 82 6.36 -18.24 -1.97
C TYR A 82 6.06 -17.02 -1.10
N ALA A 83 5.03 -17.15 -0.25
CA ALA A 83 4.68 -16.14 0.74
C ALA A 83 4.74 -16.72 2.16
N THR A 84 5.14 -15.89 3.11
CA THR A 84 5.09 -16.24 4.54
C THR A 84 3.67 -16.09 5.07
N ALA A 85 3.36 -16.66 6.24
CA ALA A 85 2.03 -16.57 6.86
C ALA A 85 1.59 -15.15 7.26
N VAL A 86 2.48 -14.16 7.18
CA VAL A 86 2.21 -12.74 7.49
C VAL A 86 2.11 -11.87 6.22
N SER A 87 2.50 -12.41 5.07
CA SER A 87 2.50 -11.70 3.79
C SER A 87 1.31 -12.11 2.93
N ASN A 88 0.70 -11.14 2.26
CA ASN A 88 -0.36 -11.41 1.31
C ASN A 88 0.25 -11.96 0.01
N SER A 89 0.01 -13.25 -0.25
CA SER A 89 0.38 -13.84 -1.54
C SER A 89 -0.50 -13.32 -2.67
N ARG A 90 -1.71 -12.86 -2.37
CA ARG A 90 -2.65 -12.29 -3.34
C ARG A 90 -2.39 -10.80 -3.45
N ARG A 91 -2.36 -10.33 -4.69
CA ARG A 91 -2.02 -8.94 -5.04
C ARG A 91 -3.26 -8.13 -5.40
N VAL A 92 -4.42 -8.62 -4.97
CA VAL A 92 -5.74 -8.03 -5.15
C VAL A 92 -6.53 -8.26 -3.85
N GLU A 93 -7.08 -7.19 -3.31
CA GLU A 93 -7.93 -7.16 -2.12
C GLU A 93 -9.21 -6.38 -2.44
N THR A 94 -10.30 -6.66 -1.72
CA THR A 94 -11.51 -5.85 -1.79
C THR A 94 -11.85 -5.34 -0.41
N HIS A 95 -11.93 -4.02 -0.28
CA HIS A 95 -12.28 -3.34 0.96
C HIS A 95 -13.67 -2.75 0.85
N ARG A 96 -14.46 -2.90 1.91
CA ARG A 96 -15.77 -2.25 2.06
C ARG A 96 -15.62 -1.09 3.03
N PHE A 97 -15.97 0.11 2.59
CA PHE A 97 -15.94 1.34 3.38
C PHE A 97 -17.36 1.80 3.69
N THR A 98 -17.60 2.19 4.93
CA THR A 98 -18.90 2.72 5.39
C THR A 98 -18.72 4.09 6.04
N GLU A 99 -19.84 4.76 6.35
CA GLU A 99 -19.81 6.04 7.07
C GLU A 99 -19.13 5.95 8.44
N GLU A 100 -19.07 4.76 9.06
CA GLU A 100 -18.38 4.53 10.33
C GLU A 100 -16.85 4.56 10.20
N ASP A 101 -16.32 4.38 9.00
CA ASP A 101 -14.88 4.41 8.74
C ASP A 101 -14.37 5.84 8.51
N ILE A 102 -15.27 6.85 8.44
CA ILE A 102 -14.90 8.26 8.28
C ILE A 102 -14.10 8.71 9.51
N GLY A 103 -12.90 9.24 9.27
CA GLY A 103 -11.95 9.66 10.29
C GLY A 103 -11.14 8.51 10.91
N ALA A 104 -11.34 7.26 10.48
CA ALA A 104 -10.60 6.11 10.94
C ALA A 104 -9.51 5.68 9.95
N THR A 105 -8.43 5.11 10.47
CA THR A 105 -7.44 4.37 9.67
C THR A 105 -7.91 2.93 9.51
N VAL A 106 -8.16 2.53 8.26
CA VAL A 106 -8.48 1.16 7.86
C VAL A 106 -7.19 0.50 7.38
N THR A 107 -6.88 -0.70 7.85
CA THR A 107 -5.70 -1.45 7.41
C THR A 107 -6.08 -2.77 6.76
N SER A 108 -5.25 -3.25 5.83
CA SER A 108 -5.30 -4.65 5.39
C SER A 108 -4.93 -5.59 6.54
N MET A 109 -5.24 -6.89 6.38
CA MET A 109 -4.89 -7.90 7.39
C MET A 109 -3.47 -8.44 7.23
N LEU A 110 -2.98 -8.50 5.99
CA LEU A 110 -1.69 -9.07 5.66
C LEU A 110 -0.81 -8.01 5.00
N SER A 111 0.49 -8.06 5.30
CA SER A 111 1.46 -7.15 4.71
C SER A 111 1.59 -7.44 3.22
N GLN A 112 1.59 -6.40 2.40
CA GLN A 112 2.04 -6.52 1.03
C GLN A 112 3.57 -6.66 1.02
N PRO A 113 4.12 -7.65 0.30
CA PRO A 113 5.54 -7.69 0.00
C PRO A 113 5.89 -6.55 -0.97
N GLY A 114 7.14 -6.51 -1.46
CA GLY A 114 7.62 -5.52 -2.43
C GLY A 114 6.57 -5.16 -3.49
N GLN A 115 6.32 -3.86 -3.62
CA GLN A 115 5.51 -3.27 -4.68
C GLN A 115 5.98 -1.83 -4.96
N ARG A 116 5.73 -1.35 -6.17
CA ARG A 116 5.87 0.06 -6.52
C ARG A 116 4.53 0.71 -6.87
N TRP A 117 3.59 -0.06 -7.38
CA TRP A 117 2.34 0.44 -7.94
C TRP A 117 1.15 -0.10 -7.17
N GLN A 118 0.20 0.79 -6.91
CA GLN A 118 -1.09 0.42 -6.30
C GLN A 118 -2.22 1.05 -7.10
N SER A 119 -3.29 0.30 -7.37
CA SER A 119 -4.52 0.87 -7.93
C SER A 119 -5.71 0.61 -7.02
N LEU A 120 -6.56 1.62 -6.84
CA LEU A 120 -7.83 1.52 -6.14
C LEU A 120 -8.95 1.71 -7.17
N CYS A 121 -9.88 0.77 -7.26
CA CYS A 121 -10.98 0.76 -8.22
C CYS A 121 -12.32 0.67 -7.50
N LEU A 122 -13.18 1.66 -7.70
CA LEU A 122 -14.56 1.68 -7.22
C LEU A 122 -15.37 0.57 -7.92
N LEU A 123 -15.80 -0.44 -7.17
CA LEU A 123 -16.61 -1.54 -7.68
C LEU A 123 -18.10 -1.29 -7.52
N SER A 124 -18.52 -0.69 -6.39
CA SER A 124 -19.92 -0.39 -6.10
C SER A 124 -20.05 0.76 -5.09
N GLY A 125 -21.24 1.36 -5.04
CA GLY A 125 -21.51 2.57 -4.26
C GLY A 125 -21.22 3.85 -5.06
N ASP A 126 -21.54 5.00 -4.48
CA ASP A 126 -21.48 6.28 -5.20
C ASP A 126 -20.08 6.88 -5.22
N SER A 127 -19.51 7.13 -4.03
CA SER A 127 -18.16 7.67 -3.92
C SER A 127 -17.53 7.48 -2.54
N VAL A 128 -16.19 7.42 -2.52
CA VAL A 128 -15.37 7.41 -1.31
C VAL A 128 -14.21 8.39 -1.48
N THR A 129 -13.92 9.17 -0.44
CA THR A 129 -12.77 10.08 -0.39
C THR A 129 -11.76 9.57 0.62
N PHE A 130 -10.53 9.41 0.15
CA PHE A 130 -9.39 9.06 0.97
C PHE A 130 -8.60 10.33 1.27
N GLU A 131 -8.32 10.59 2.54
CA GLU A 131 -7.37 11.62 2.96
C GLU A 131 -5.93 11.16 2.70
N ALA A 132 -5.64 9.89 3.02
CA ALA A 132 -4.33 9.28 2.82
C ALA A 132 -4.47 7.80 2.47
N VAL A 133 -3.58 7.33 1.61
CA VAL A 133 -3.37 5.91 1.32
C VAL A 133 -1.87 5.65 1.34
N GLY A 134 -1.44 4.54 1.91
CA GLY A 134 -0.02 4.22 2.01
C GLY A 134 0.24 2.82 2.55
N LEU A 135 1.48 2.59 2.95
CA LEU A 135 1.90 1.38 3.64
C LEU A 135 2.58 1.74 4.95
N GLN A 136 2.17 1.11 6.04
CA GLN A 136 2.97 1.07 7.25
C GLN A 136 4.21 0.22 6.96
N ALA A 137 5.37 0.86 6.97
CA ALA A 137 6.61 0.28 6.45
C ALA A 137 7.03 -0.99 7.21
N SER A 138 7.36 -2.05 6.46
CA SER A 138 7.96 -3.29 7.00
C SER A 138 9.44 -3.46 6.61
N ILE A 139 9.97 -2.48 5.88
CA ILE A 139 11.38 -2.29 5.52
C ILE A 139 11.79 -0.86 5.90
N GLU A 140 13.08 -0.57 5.90
CA GLU A 140 13.59 0.77 6.18
C GLU A 140 13.09 1.80 5.13
N VAL A 141 12.66 2.98 5.60
CA VAL A 141 12.23 4.08 4.73
C VAL A 141 13.43 4.98 4.41
N ILE A 142 13.97 4.83 3.21
CA ILE A 142 15.12 5.63 2.73
C ILE A 142 14.68 6.51 1.56
N ASP A 143 14.29 7.75 1.86
CA ASP A 143 13.94 8.74 0.83
C ASP A 143 15.20 9.20 0.07
N ASP A 144 16.32 9.43 0.78
CA ASP A 144 17.59 9.89 0.20
C ASP A 144 18.72 8.87 0.45
N LEU A 145 19.19 8.23 -0.63
CA LEU A 145 20.29 7.27 -0.60
C LEU A 145 21.63 7.90 -0.18
N SER A 146 21.79 9.22 -0.30
CA SER A 146 23.02 9.91 0.11
C SER A 146 23.23 9.88 1.63
N THR A 147 22.18 9.59 2.39
CA THR A 147 22.23 9.44 3.86
C THR A 147 22.81 8.11 4.32
N LEU A 148 22.95 7.14 3.41
CA LEU A 148 23.54 5.84 3.71
C LEU A 148 25.06 5.95 3.93
N PRO A 149 25.63 5.15 4.85
CA PRO A 149 27.06 5.24 5.20
C PRO A 149 27.99 4.82 4.06
N GLY A 150 27.52 3.96 3.16
CA GLY A 150 28.25 3.57 1.94
C GLY A 150 27.77 4.40 0.76
N THR A 151 28.70 4.98 0.00
CA THR A 151 28.39 5.75 -1.22
C THR A 151 29.30 5.31 -2.36
N PHE A 152 28.84 5.54 -3.60
CA PHE A 152 29.62 5.31 -4.81
C PHE A 152 29.39 6.47 -5.78
N SER A 153 30.44 6.84 -6.48
CA SER A 153 30.36 7.83 -7.55
C SER A 153 31.36 7.48 -8.65
N SER A 154 30.91 7.64 -9.88
CA SER A 154 31.67 7.42 -11.10
C SER A 154 31.43 8.57 -12.07
N SER A 155 32.39 8.80 -12.96
CA SER A 155 32.21 9.71 -14.10
C SER A 155 31.18 9.20 -15.11
N ASN A 156 30.86 7.90 -15.09
CA ASN A 156 29.79 7.32 -15.89
C ASN A 156 28.46 7.37 -15.13
N THR A 157 27.53 8.21 -15.58
CA THR A 157 26.23 8.40 -14.93
C THR A 157 25.41 7.11 -14.82
N LYS A 158 25.52 6.19 -15.79
CA LYS A 158 24.83 4.90 -15.74
C LYS A 158 25.31 4.01 -14.60
N TYR A 159 26.60 4.09 -14.24
CA TYR A 159 27.10 3.32 -13.10
C TYR A 159 26.58 3.87 -11.78
N ASN A 160 26.38 5.18 -11.69
CA ASN A 160 25.74 5.80 -10.52
C ASN A 160 24.28 5.35 -10.41
N GLU A 161 23.55 5.29 -11.54
CA GLU A 161 22.17 4.78 -11.59
C GLU A 161 22.09 3.31 -11.17
N ILE A 162 22.97 2.45 -11.70
CA ILE A 162 23.04 1.03 -11.33
C ILE A 162 23.34 0.87 -9.84
N TRP A 163 24.28 1.66 -9.30
CA TRP A 163 24.60 1.61 -7.89
C TRP A 163 23.42 2.06 -7.02
N ASN A 164 22.75 3.17 -7.37
CA ASN A 164 21.57 3.66 -6.67
C ASN A 164 20.44 2.61 -6.66
N LEU A 165 20.20 1.97 -7.81
CA LEU A 165 19.23 0.88 -7.92
C LEU A 165 19.61 -0.31 -7.03
N GLY A 166 20.90 -0.70 -7.03
CA GLY A 166 21.41 -1.76 -6.18
C GLY A 166 21.27 -1.46 -4.68
N ALA A 167 21.58 -0.23 -4.27
CA ALA A 167 21.40 0.22 -2.89
C ALA A 167 19.93 0.10 -2.45
N ARG A 168 18.98 0.58 -3.27
CA ARG A 168 17.54 0.43 -2.99
C ARG A 168 17.12 -1.04 -2.91
N ALA A 169 17.56 -1.86 -3.85
CA ALA A 169 17.18 -3.28 -3.89
C ALA A 169 17.68 -4.04 -2.65
N VAL A 170 18.92 -3.78 -2.22
CA VAL A 170 19.48 -4.39 -1.00
C VAL A 170 18.75 -3.89 0.24
N SER A 171 18.51 -2.59 0.36
CA SER A 171 17.75 -2.03 1.49
C SER A 171 16.34 -2.60 1.58
N ALA A 172 15.63 -2.76 0.46
CA ALA A 172 14.30 -3.36 0.43
C ALA A 172 14.30 -4.86 0.79
N ALA A 173 15.43 -5.54 0.65
CA ALA A 173 15.60 -6.94 1.08
C ALA A 173 16.00 -7.08 2.56
N CYS A 174 16.29 -5.97 3.26
CA CYS A 174 16.63 -5.97 4.67
C CYS A 174 15.37 -5.79 5.52
N LEU A 175 15.06 -6.79 6.35
CA LEU A 175 13.92 -6.74 7.28
C LEU A 175 14.44 -6.50 8.70
N ASP A 176 14.02 -5.40 9.31
CA ASP A 176 14.35 -5.12 10.70
C ASP A 176 13.67 -6.10 11.65
N ALA A 177 14.33 -6.41 12.76
CA ALA A 177 13.75 -7.25 13.80
C ALA A 177 12.44 -6.62 14.32
N GLY A 178 11.34 -7.38 14.23
CA GLY A 178 10.01 -6.92 14.67
C GLY A 178 9.26 -6.05 13.66
N SER A 179 9.81 -5.78 12.47
CA SER A 179 9.12 -5.05 11.40
C SER A 179 7.94 -5.81 10.79
N GLN A 180 7.97 -7.14 10.88
CA GLN A 180 6.92 -8.00 10.34
C GLN A 180 5.77 -8.09 11.33
N ILE A 181 4.62 -7.53 10.96
CA ILE A 181 3.42 -7.51 11.79
C ILE A 181 2.81 -8.91 11.83
N SER A 182 2.50 -9.40 13.03
CA SER A 182 1.86 -10.70 13.22
C SER A 182 0.45 -10.69 12.61
N SER A 183 0.14 -11.71 11.79
CA SER A 183 -1.21 -11.94 11.25
C SER A 183 -2.20 -12.47 12.29
N TRP A 184 -1.76 -12.69 13.53
CA TRP A 184 -2.56 -13.20 14.64
C TRP A 184 -2.25 -12.44 15.95
N SER A 185 -3.25 -12.33 16.81
CA SER A 185 -3.08 -11.80 18.16
C SER A 185 -3.91 -12.62 19.16
N ALA A 186 -3.40 -12.79 20.38
CA ALA A 186 -4.14 -13.47 21.44
C ALA A 186 -5.07 -12.47 22.13
N SER A 187 -6.39 -12.69 22.07
CA SER A 187 -7.35 -11.91 22.86
C SER A 187 -7.58 -12.59 24.22
N LYS A 188 -7.64 -11.80 25.31
CA LYS A 188 -7.88 -12.33 26.67
C LYS A 188 -9.33 -12.81 26.91
N ARG A 189 -10.24 -12.55 25.97
CA ARG A 189 -11.69 -12.73 26.14
C ARG A 189 -12.19 -14.12 25.76
N THR A 190 -11.38 -14.89 25.03
CA THR A 190 -11.66 -16.27 24.60
C THR A 190 -10.35 -17.05 24.68
N GLY A 191 -10.40 -18.35 25.04
CA GLY A 191 -9.22 -19.23 25.19
C GLY A 191 -8.29 -19.33 23.96
N PRO A 192 -7.27 -20.21 24.01
CA PRO A 192 -6.00 -20.01 23.31
C PRO A 192 -6.16 -19.93 21.78
N LEU A 193 -5.54 -18.90 21.20
CA LEU A 193 -5.34 -18.63 19.77
C LEU A 193 -6.62 -18.44 18.95
N CYS A 194 -6.99 -17.17 18.75
CA CYS A 194 -7.94 -16.79 17.72
C CYS A 194 -7.15 -16.29 16.50
N LEU A 195 -7.37 -16.87 15.32
CA LEU A 195 -7.15 -16.14 14.07
C LEU A 195 -8.04 -14.91 14.20
N VAL A 196 -7.48 -13.69 14.17
CA VAL A 196 -8.32 -12.49 14.26
C VAL A 196 -9.23 -12.54 13.04
N HIS A 197 -10.50 -12.85 13.26
CA HIS A 197 -11.52 -12.67 12.25
C HIS A 197 -11.69 -11.17 12.10
N ALA A 198 -11.39 -10.66 10.91
CA ALA A 198 -11.64 -9.31 10.42
C ALA A 198 -12.05 -8.30 11.50
N GLN A 199 -11.08 -7.72 12.18
CA GLN A 199 -11.25 -6.34 12.61
C GLN A 199 -10.28 -5.54 11.76
N VAL A 200 -10.84 -4.77 10.84
CA VAL A 200 -10.29 -3.45 10.55
C VAL A 200 -9.89 -2.86 11.90
N SER A 201 -8.59 -2.70 12.16
CA SER A 201 -8.15 -2.06 13.38
C SER A 201 -8.46 -0.58 13.25
N ARG A 202 -9.68 -0.19 13.61
CA ARG A 202 -10.10 1.20 13.69
C ARG A 202 -9.42 1.81 14.92
N THR A 203 -8.34 2.55 14.72
CA THR A 203 -7.71 3.35 15.78
C THR A 203 -8.19 4.80 15.67
N ASN A 204 -8.88 5.29 16.70
CA ASN A 204 -9.19 6.71 16.84
C ASN A 204 -7.98 7.41 17.50
N PRO A 205 -7.47 8.54 16.95
CA PRO A 205 -6.34 9.28 17.54
C PRO A 205 -6.71 10.10 18.80
N GLY A 206 -7.69 9.66 19.61
CA GLY A 206 -8.16 10.44 20.76
C GLY A 206 -8.81 9.62 21.85
N THR A 207 -8.00 8.91 22.64
CA THR A 207 -8.25 8.57 24.06
C THR A 207 -6.92 8.34 24.76
#